data_AF-A0A1I4MD73-F1
#
_entry.id   AF-A0A1I4MD73-F1
#
_cell.length_a   1.000
_cell.length_b   1.000
_cell.length_c   1.000
_cell.angle_alpha   90.00
_cell.angle_beta   90.00
_cell.angle_gamma   90.00
#
_symmetry.space_group_name_H-M   'P 1'
#
loop_
_entity.id
_entity.type
_entity.pdbx_description
1 polymer ?
#
loop_
_entity_poly.entity_id
_entity_poly.type
_entity_poly.pdbx_seq_one_letter_code
_entity_poly.pdbx_strand_id
1 'polypeptide(L)' 'MDFWIDGPSEHGLPGLVHLFGVESPGLTSSLSLAEIVAIFSET' A
#
# COMPACT_ATOMS: atom_id res chain seq x y z
N MET A 1 8.51 -5.04 10.85
CA MET A 1 8.08 -4.10 9.81
C MET A 1 6.64 -3.76 10.11
N ASP A 2 6.30 -2.48 10.21
CA ASP A 2 4.96 -2.03 10.62
C ASP A 2 3.95 -2.12 9.48
N PHE A 3 4.38 -1.91 8.23
CA PHE A 3 3.53 -2.02 7.04
C PHE A 3 4.27 -2.79 5.94
N TRP A 4 3.51 -3.53 5.13
CA TRP A 4 3.98 -4.11 3.86
C TRP A 4 3.01 -3.75 2.75
N ILE A 5 3.54 -3.34 1.61
CA ILE A 5 2.76 -2.93 0.45
C ILE A 5 3.19 -3.82 -0.71
N ASP A 6 2.22 -4.47 -1.32
CA ASP A 6 2.41 -5.42 -2.41
C ASP A 6 1.64 -4.89 -3.63
N GLY A 7 2.36 -4.60 -4.70
CA GLY A 7 1.82 -3.96 -5.90
C GLY A 7 1.78 -4.89 -7.12
N PRO A 8 1.24 -4.42 -8.26
CA PRO A 8 1.04 -5.25 -9.43
C PRO A 8 2.31 -5.95 -9.96
N SER A 9 3.49 -5.36 -9.78
CA SER A 9 4.77 -5.98 -10.17
C SER A 9 5.14 -7.21 -9.34
N GLU A 10 4.67 -7.28 -8.10
CA GLU A 10 5.03 -8.32 -7.14
C GLU A 10 4.06 -9.51 -7.23
N HIS A 11 2.75 -9.23 -7.31
CA HIS A 11 1.70 -10.25 -7.31
C HIS A 11 1.05 -10.49 -8.69
N GLY A 12 1.33 -9.67 -9.71
CA GLY A 12 0.90 -9.88 -11.09
C GLY A 12 -0.57 -9.55 -11.40
N LEU A 13 -1.28 -8.85 -10.51
CA LEU A 13 -2.69 -8.45 -10.70
C LEU A 13 -2.78 -6.95 -10.98
N PRO A 14 -3.10 -6.53 -12.22
CA PRO A 14 -3.20 -5.11 -12.56
C PRO A 14 -4.29 -4.39 -11.76
N GLY A 15 -4.00 -3.16 -11.32
CA GLY A 15 -4.96 -2.32 -10.60
C GLY A 15 -5.29 -2.76 -9.17
N LEU A 16 -4.57 -3.73 -8.62
CA LEU A 16 -4.71 -4.17 -7.23
C LEU A 16 -3.45 -3.82 -6.45
N VAL A 17 -3.64 -3.33 -5.21
CA VAL A 17 -2.57 -3.08 -4.24
C VAL A 17 -3.00 -3.70 -2.91
N HIS A 18 -2.17 -4.55 -2.32
CA HIS A 18 -2.40 -5.05 -0.96
C HIS A 18 -1.64 -4.22 0.07
N LEU A 19 -2.33 -3.88 1.14
CA LEU A 19 -1.77 -3.24 2.34
C LEU A 19 -1.86 -4.25 3.49
N PHE A 20 -0.71 -4.70 4.00
CA PHE A 20 -0.65 -5.61 5.14
C PHE A 20 -0.08 -4.90 6.36
N GLY A 21 -0.50 -5.36 7.54
CA GLY A 21 0.00 -4.83 8.81
C GLY A 21 -0.56 -3.45 9.16
N VAL A 22 -1.69 -3.04 8.57
CA VAL A 22 -2.36 -1.76 8.91
C VAL A 22 -3.07 -1.86 10.27
N GLU A 23 -2.29 -2.11 11.31
CA GLU A 23 -2.67 -2.06 12.72
C GLU A 23 -2.41 -0.67 13.28
N SER A 24 -2.56 -0.46 14.59
CA SER A 24 -2.08 0.78 15.23
C SER A 24 -0.57 0.95 14.97
N PRO A 25 -0.10 2.10 14.46
CA PRO A 25 -0.75 3.41 14.41
C PRO A 25 -1.29 3.82 13.00
N GLY A 26 -2.04 2.94 12.33
CA GLY A 26 -2.48 3.10 10.95
C GLY A 26 -3.29 4.37 10.66
N LEU A 27 -4.02 4.90 11.66
CA LEU A 27 -4.75 6.17 11.50
C LEU A 27 -3.80 7.36 11.32
N THR A 28 -2.73 7.46 12.13
CA THR A 28 -1.76 8.55 12.01
C THR A 28 -0.89 8.41 10.76
N SER A 29 -0.71 7.19 10.25
CA SER A 29 0.06 6.91 9.03
C SER A 29 -0.79 6.90 7.75
N SER A 30 -2.10 7.15 7.86
CA SER A 30 -3.05 6.98 6.75
C SER A 30 -2.72 7.80 5.50
N LEU A 31 -2.35 9.09 5.68
CA LEU A 31 -2.00 9.96 4.55
C LEU A 31 -0.70 9.52 3.87
N SER A 32 0.32 9.17 4.63
CA SER A 32 1.59 8.68 4.07
C SER A 32 1.42 7.33 3.36
N LEU A 33 0.57 6.44 3.88
CA LEU A 33 0.23 5.19 3.19
C LEU A 33 -0.50 5.45 1.88
N ALA A 34 -1.44 6.41 1.85
CA ALA A 34 -2.15 6.78 0.64
C ALA A 34 -1.23 7.35 -0.44
N GLU A 35 -0.24 8.17 -0.07
CA GLU A 35 0.78 8.68 -0.99
C GLU A 35 1.59 7.56 -1.64
N ILE A 36 1.96 6.52 -0.88
CA ILE A 36 2.67 5.37 -1.42
C ILE A 36 1.78 4.55 -2.37
N VAL A 37 0.51 4.35 -2.01
CA VAL A 37 -0.47 3.64 -2.86
C VAL A 37 -0.70 4.38 -4.18
N ALA A 38 -0.73 5.71 -4.16
CA ALA A 38 -0.98 6.52 -5.36
C ALA A 38 0.06 6.28 -6.47
N ILE A 39 1.30 5.95 -6.10
CA ILE A 39 2.38 5.66 -7.06
C ILE A 39 2.05 4.44 -7.94
N PHE A 40 1.30 3.48 -7.40
CA PHE A 40 0.88 2.28 -8.14
C PHE A 40 -0.30 2.53 -9.08
N SER A 41 -1.03 3.65 -8.94
CA SER A 41 -2.20 3.96 -9.77
C SER A 41 -1.82 4.49 -11.17
N GLU A 42 -0.56 4.84 -11.40
CA GLU A 42 -0.07 5.40 -12.67
C GLU A 42 0.62 4.36 -13.57
N THR A 43 0.53 3.07 -13.23
CA THR A 43 1.16 1.94 -13.96
C THR A 43 0.11 0.98 -14.52
#